data_AF-A0A2G7GKJ0-F1
#
_entry.id   AF-A0A2G7GKJ0-F1
#
_cell.length_a   1.000
_cell.length_b   1.000
_cell.length_c   1.000
_cell.angle_alpha   90.00
_cell.angle_beta   90.00
_cell.angle_gamma   90.00
#
_symmetry.space_group_name_H-M   'P 1'
#
loop_
_entity.id
_entity.type
_entity.pdbx_description
1 polymer ?
#
loop_
_entity_poly.entity_id
_entity_poly.type
_entity_poly.pdbx_seq_one_letter_code
_entity_poly.pdbx_strand_id
1 'polypeptide(L)' 'MQQAATDWWVEITTLSPRCVYYFGPFATKDEAKAAYPGYVKDLDGEGAKGIIVVIQRCQPKELTICEEDER' A
#
# COMPACT_ATOMS: atom_id res chain seq x y z
N MET A 1 -12.43 19.46 -18.23
CA MET A 1 -12.37 18.71 -16.96
C MET A 1 -10.93 18.29 -16.78
N GLN A 2 -10.23 18.86 -15.81
CA GLN A 2 -8.82 18.57 -15.59
C GLN A 2 -8.73 17.22 -14.89
N GLN A 3 -8.20 16.22 -15.58
CA GLN A 3 -7.93 14.92 -14.98
C GLN A 3 -6.81 15.16 -13.96
N ALA A 4 -7.12 15.12 -12.67
CA ALA A 4 -6.10 15.26 -11.64
C ALA A 4 -5.07 14.15 -11.88
N ALA A 5 -3.81 14.53 -12.11
CA ALA A 5 -2.74 13.56 -12.31
C ALA A 5 -2.55 12.83 -10.97
N THR A 6 -3.01 11.58 -10.89
CA THR A 6 -2.77 10.73 -9.74
C THR A 6 -1.37 10.12 -9.85
N ASP A 7 -0.57 10.28 -8.79
CA ASP A 7 0.75 9.70 -8.67
C ASP A 7 0.67 8.17 -8.55
N TRP A 8 1.81 7.49 -8.66
CA TRP A 8 1.89 6.06 -8.42
C TRP A 8 1.94 5.75 -6.93
N TRP A 9 1.18 4.76 -6.51
CA TRP A 9 1.14 4.27 -5.14
C TRP A 9 1.27 2.75 -5.14
N VAL A 10 1.85 2.23 -4.06
CA VAL A 10 1.84 0.81 -3.71
C VAL A 10 0.74 0.62 -2.68
N GLU A 11 -0.31 -0.08 -3.04
CA GLU A 11 -1.32 -0.57 -2.12
C GLU A 11 -0.94 -1.98 -1.67
N ILE A 12 -0.83 -2.21 -0.37
CA ILE A 12 -0.56 -3.51 0.22
C ILE A 12 -1.73 -3.89 1.11
N THR A 13 -2.38 -5.01 0.82
CA THR A 13 -3.42 -5.59 1.67
C THR A 13 -2.85 -6.76 2.44
N THR A 14 -3.15 -6.84 3.73
CA THR A 14 -2.85 -7.98 4.60
C THR A 14 -4.14 -8.65 5.05
N LEU A 15 -4.13 -9.97 5.19
CA LEU A 15 -5.27 -10.75 5.70
C LEU A 15 -5.27 -10.90 7.22
N SER A 16 -4.10 -10.87 7.87
CA SER A 16 -3.99 -10.94 9.33
C SER A 16 -2.72 -10.24 9.80
N PRO A 17 -2.81 -9.15 10.59
CA PRO A 17 -4.03 -8.37 10.82
C PRO A 17 -4.61 -7.87 9.49
N ARG A 18 -5.92 -7.60 9.43
CA ARG A 18 -6.54 -7.11 8.20
C ARG A 18 -6.31 -5.61 8.07
N CYS A 19 -5.40 -5.24 7.17
CA CYS A 19 -5.03 -3.86 6.92
C CYS A 19 -4.83 -3.60 5.43
N VAL A 20 -4.99 -2.34 5.03
CA VAL A 20 -4.60 -1.81 3.73
C VAL A 20 -3.63 -0.66 3.97
N TYR A 21 -2.45 -0.74 3.36
CA TYR A 21 -1.40 0.26 3.44
C TYR A 21 -1.17 0.89 2.07
N TYR A 22 -1.04 2.22 2.02
CA TYR A 22 -0.67 2.96 0.81
C TYR A 22 0.69 3.62 0.99
N PHE A 23 1.67 3.23 0.18
CA PHE A 23 3.01 3.82 0.15
C PHE A 23 3.22 4.63 -1.12
N GLY A 24 3.77 5.83 -0.99
CA GLY A 24 3.94 6.80 -2.07
C GLY A 24 3.83 8.25 -1.55
N PRO A 25 3.56 9.22 -2.44
CA PRO A 25 3.47 9.07 -3.90
C PRO A 25 4.82 8.81 -4.57
N PHE A 26 4.81 8.08 -5.68
CA PHE A 26 5.97 7.88 -6.56
C PHE A 26 5.74 8.56 -7.91
N ALA A 27 6.80 9.13 -8.49
CA ALA A 27 6.71 9.80 -9.78
C ALA A 27 6.52 8.78 -10.92
N THR A 28 7.10 7.59 -10.78
CA THR A 28 7.01 6.52 -11.78
C THR A 28 6.57 5.19 -11.20
N LYS A 29 6.01 4.33 -12.06
CA LYS A 29 5.66 2.95 -11.69
C LYS A 29 6.89 2.14 -11.27
N ASP A 30 8.05 2.43 -11.88
CA ASP A 30 9.27 1.66 -11.63
C ASP A 30 9.94 2.04 -10.30
N GLU A 31 9.82 3.30 -9.86
CA GLU A 31 10.14 3.69 -8.47
C GLU A 31 9.29 2.90 -7.45
N ALA A 32 7.97 2.83 -7.67
CA ALA A 32 7.08 2.06 -6.82
C ALA A 32 7.43 0.56 -6.81
N LYS A 33 7.80 -0.01 -7.97
CA LYS A 33 8.27 -1.40 -8.09
C LYS A 33 9.59 -1.66 -7.35
N ALA A 34 10.51 -0.70 -7.39
CA ALA A 34 11.78 -0.82 -6.69
C ALA A 34 11.61 -0.73 -5.17
N ALA A 35 10.62 0.04 -4.69
CA ALA A 35 10.39 0.27 -3.27
C ALA A 35 9.57 -0.83 -2.58
N TYR A 36 8.50 -1.36 -3.21
CA TYR A 36 7.58 -2.27 -2.51
C TYR A 36 8.21 -3.51 -1.86
N PRO A 37 9.29 -4.13 -2.38
CA PRO A 37 9.89 -5.30 -1.74
C PRO A 37 10.37 -5.00 -0.31
N GLY A 38 10.76 -3.76 -0.02
CA GLY A 38 11.11 -3.32 1.33
C GLY A 38 9.89 -3.36 2.26
N TYR A 39 8.78 -2.76 1.85
CA TYR A 39 7.54 -2.74 2.65
C TYR A 39 6.99 -4.15 2.91
N VAL A 40 7.02 -5.02 1.91
CA VAL A 40 6.61 -6.42 2.06
C VAL A 40 7.49 -7.14 3.07
N LYS A 41 8.82 -6.94 3.00
CA LYS A 41 9.76 -7.56 3.93
C LYS A 41 9.51 -7.11 5.37
N ASP A 42 9.25 -5.83 5.59
CA ASP A 42 8.97 -5.31 6.93
C ASP A 42 7.65 -5.89 7.47
N LEU A 43 6.57 -5.88 6.68
CA LEU A 43 5.27 -6.45 7.06
C LEU A 43 5.34 -7.97 7.33
N ASP A 44 6.07 -8.72 6.51
CA ASP A 44 6.29 -10.16 6.72
C ASP A 44 7.11 -10.39 8.01
N GLY A 45 8.13 -9.58 8.27
CA GLY A 45 8.91 -9.60 9.50
C GLY A 45 8.12 -9.26 10.76
N GLU A 46 7.08 -8.43 10.63
CA GLU A 46 6.11 -8.13 11.69
C GLU A 46 5.05 -9.24 11.87
N GLY A 47 5.06 -10.26 11.00
CA GLY A 47 4.15 -11.40 11.08
C GLY A 47 2.82 -11.21 10.35
N ALA A 48 2.71 -10.20 9.47
CA ALA A 48 1.55 -10.02 8.63
C ALA A 48 1.39 -11.17 7.64
N LYS A 49 0.16 -11.63 7.43
CA LYS A 49 -0.15 -12.79 6.56
C LYS A 49 -1.02 -12.39 5.39
N GLY A 50 -0.92 -13.16 4.30
CA GLY A 50 -1.75 -12.96 3.11
C GLY A 50 -1.50 -11.62 2.44
N ILE A 51 -0.22 -11.25 2.29
CA ILE A 51 0.20 -9.98 1.70
C ILE A 51 -0.10 -9.98 0.20
N ILE A 52 -0.88 -8.99 -0.25
CA ILE A 52 -1.20 -8.73 -1.66
C ILE A 52 -0.70 -7.34 -2.00
N VAL A 53 -0.01 -7.19 -3.14
CA VAL A 53 0.56 -5.91 -3.58
C VAL A 53 -0.07 -5.49 -4.91
N VAL A 54 -0.56 -4.25 -4.96
CA VAL A 54 -1.09 -3.61 -6.16
C VAL A 54 -0.38 -2.28 -6.36
N ILE A 55 0.22 -2.10 -7.54
CA ILE A 55 0.81 -0.81 -7.93
C ILE A 55 -0.13 -0.11 -8.89
N GLN A 56 -0.71 1.01 -8.44
CA GLN A 56 -1.74 1.73 -9.18
C GLN A 56 -1.59 3.25 -9.06
N ARG A 57 -2.30 3.99 -9.92
CA ARG A 57 -2.42 5.44 -9.79
C ARG A 57 -3.67 5.78 -9.01
N CYS A 58 -3.53 6.38 -7.84
CA CYS A 58 -4.65 6.77 -6.99
C CYS A 58 -4.30 7.99 -6.13
N GLN A 59 -5.25 8.42 -5.32
CA GLN A 59 -5.06 9.45 -4.29
C GLN A 59 -5.71 8.94 -3.01
N PRO A 60 -4.98 8.18 -2.18
CA PRO A 60 -5.52 7.62 -0.95
C PRO A 60 -5.94 8.75 -0.01
N LYS A 61 -7.12 8.60 0.62
CA LYS A 61 -7.59 9.53 1.66
C LYS A 61 -6.94 9.22 3.01
N GLU A 62 -6.59 7.96 3.23
CA GLU A 62 -5.95 7.42 4.42
C GLU A 62 -4.83 6.48 3.97
N LEU A 63 -3.69 6.53 4.67
CA LEU A 63 -2.51 5.76 4.30
C LEU A 63 -2.48 4.36 4.93
N THR A 64 -3.18 4.19 6.04
CA THR A 64 -3.30 2.91 6.75
C THR A 64 -4.74 2.76 7.20
N ILE A 65 -5.39 1.70 6.75
CA ILE A 65 -6.77 1.36 7.09
C ILE A 65 -6.73 -0.06 7.65
N CYS A 66 -6.86 -0.21 8.96
CA CYS A 66 -6.94 -1.51 9.61
C CYS A 66 -8.34 -1.71 10.16
N GLU A 67 -8.87 -2.93 10.09
CA GLU A 67 -10.03 -3.27 10.91
C GLU A 67 -9.59 -3.16 12.37
N GLU A 68 -10.17 -2.22 13.11
CA GLU A 68 -10.03 -2.21 14.57
C GLU A 68 -10.71 -3.49 15.07
N ASP A 69 -9.96 -4.38 15.71
CA ASP A 69 -10.57 -5.39 16.57
C ASP A 69 -11.31 -4.63 17.68
N GLU A 70 -12.62 -4.39 17.50
CA GLU A 70 -13.52 -4.01 18.57
C GLU A 70 -13.45 -5.10 19.65
N ARG A 71 -12.52 -4.94 20.60
CA ARG A 71 -12.43 -5.75 21.82
C ARG A 71 -13.38 -5.25 22.87
#